data_AF-A0A1R0X6A4-F1
#
_entry.id   AF-A0A1R0X6A4-F1
#
_cell.length_a   1.000
_cell.length_b   1.000
_cell.length_c   1.000
_cell.angle_alpha   90.00
_cell.angle_beta   90.00
_cell.angle_gamma   90.00
#
_symmetry.space_group_name_H-M   'P 1'
#
loop_
_entity.id
_entity.type
_entity.pdbx_description
1 polymer ?
#
loop_
_entity_poly.entity_id
_entity_poly.type
_entity_poly.pdbx_seq_one_letter_code
_entity_poly.pdbx_strand_id
1 'polypeptide(L)'
;MKSVEKTLDTSAISVTLLDCLHRALTTGDIELWLETQYFEDEMEAESQRAWFHGYLQKTVPTCIEFNVRNVRISLAEIVAACTLTFTYEQFDQLKDEHIYTMRYVEDKKEWKVVTIEKSWLPFGSAEADLIHYDTYSMTDLFWWTNEAELEIVRNSNDPLPANLYARAIPRNIRSREVHSELECAAILSNMLSLRVADLAALLFQPTALGTLESLYHFASENINFQIERPDRNSSWSSKFTAPTFSYDELLTLAEDHFPLTANCTPLMSFYFAVLRLCGLAASDIVQLRLVNYDCLLVSITGEAYLFFTDRIVKLNAGTYYYQTEISKLFNEREYWSAAGSSNLSGRTVERLNNWFKDGIVFKFSRPLTTGSSYMDECPMPSLKECADPLQLHRLLRQTMLRYSCNLPDSVYTYAKYAYQTLLVTKPQAYVLASMNSPLIRQFLSDYNTKQHFFEYVDLLKKKSIFREHDRLMTADQVIRHGTADPASLTVLVYVWLNQSHQSQGGVCITDEDSYCFFEGEIWSGKKRKPASKMQGNLLVAFNHESCFSELMNISEAKTEWITFIRQHMTMSHEGADHIE
;
A
#
# COMPACT_ATOMS: atom_id res chain seq x y z
N MET A 1 -13.38 -19.63 -47.11
CA MET A 1 -13.68 -18.20 -46.95
C MET A 1 -12.37 -17.45 -47.00
N LYS A 2 -12.16 -16.62 -48.03
CA LYS A 2 -11.00 -15.74 -48.15
C LYS A 2 -11.22 -14.56 -47.19
N SER A 3 -10.40 -14.42 -46.15
CA SER A 3 -10.34 -13.19 -45.39
C SER A 3 -9.72 -12.12 -46.28
N VAL A 4 -10.52 -11.12 -46.62
CA VAL A 4 -10.03 -9.89 -47.22
C VAL A 4 -9.24 -9.19 -46.11
N GLU A 5 -7.92 -9.35 -46.09
CA GLU A 5 -7.03 -8.40 -45.43
C GLU A 5 -7.20 -7.06 -46.17
N LYS A 6 -8.18 -6.26 -45.74
CA LYS A 6 -8.07 -4.82 -45.92
C LYS A 6 -6.87 -4.42 -45.09
N THR A 7 -5.77 -4.09 -45.75
CA THR A 7 -4.70 -3.28 -45.16
C THR A 7 -5.34 -1.98 -44.67
N LEU A 8 -5.75 -1.97 -43.41
CA LEU A 8 -6.18 -0.76 -42.71
C LEU A 8 -4.97 0.17 -42.73
N ASP A 9 -5.16 1.37 -43.28
CA ASP A 9 -4.12 2.40 -43.25
C ASP A 9 -4.02 2.95 -41.82
N THR A 10 -3.21 2.27 -41.02
CA THR A 10 -2.93 2.62 -39.62
C THR A 10 -2.32 4.03 -39.48
N SER A 11 -1.71 4.56 -40.54
CA SER A 11 -1.21 5.94 -40.56
C SER A 11 -2.34 6.96 -40.69
N ALA A 12 -3.33 6.70 -41.55
CA ALA A 12 -4.52 7.55 -41.64
C ALA A 12 -5.34 7.51 -40.34
N ILE A 13 -5.40 6.35 -39.67
CA ILE A 13 -6.07 6.18 -38.38
C ILE A 13 -5.38 7.00 -37.29
N SER A 14 -4.05 6.92 -37.19
CA SER A 14 -3.30 7.66 -36.16
C SER A 14 -3.50 9.16 -36.30
N VAL A 15 -3.43 9.69 -37.52
CA VAL A 15 -3.70 11.11 -37.81
C VAL A 15 -5.12 11.48 -37.39
N THR A 16 -6.11 10.68 -37.78
CA THR A 16 -7.53 10.97 -37.47
C THR A 16 -7.80 11.02 -35.95
N LEU A 17 -7.29 10.05 -35.19
CA LEU A 17 -7.49 10.02 -33.74
C LEU A 17 -6.75 11.15 -33.03
N LEU A 18 -5.50 11.44 -33.42
CA LEU A 18 -4.72 12.55 -32.86
C LEU A 18 -5.37 13.90 -33.17
N ASP A 19 -5.93 14.08 -34.36
CA ASP A 19 -6.69 15.27 -34.73
C ASP A 19 -7.97 15.39 -33.90
N CYS A 20 -8.68 14.29 -33.61
CA CYS A 20 -9.84 14.31 -32.71
C CYS A 20 -9.45 14.72 -31.28
N LEU A 21 -8.35 14.19 -30.73
CA LEU A 21 -7.85 14.60 -29.41
C LEU A 21 -7.49 16.09 -29.38
N HIS A 22 -6.74 16.55 -30.38
CA HIS A 22 -6.33 17.95 -30.49
C HIS A 22 -7.55 18.88 -30.61
N ARG A 23 -8.53 18.51 -31.45
CA ARG A 23 -9.79 19.26 -31.58
C ARG A 23 -10.55 19.29 -30.26
N ALA A 24 -10.74 18.14 -29.60
CA ALA A 24 -11.42 18.07 -28.32
C ALA A 24 -10.82 19.05 -27.32
N LEU A 25 -9.48 19.03 -27.16
CA LEU A 25 -8.77 19.94 -26.27
C LEU A 25 -8.94 21.41 -26.68
N THR A 26 -8.70 21.77 -27.94
CA THR A 26 -8.74 23.17 -28.40
C THR A 26 -10.15 23.77 -28.42
N THR A 27 -11.20 22.96 -28.61
CA THR A 27 -12.59 23.41 -28.58
C THR A 27 -13.26 23.25 -27.22
N GLY A 28 -12.60 22.59 -26.26
CA GLY A 28 -13.20 22.23 -24.97
C GLY A 28 -14.36 21.24 -25.09
N ASP A 29 -14.35 20.39 -26.13
CA ASP A 29 -15.41 19.40 -26.41
C ASP A 29 -15.15 18.09 -25.64
N ILE A 30 -15.84 17.95 -24.52
CA ILE A 30 -15.69 16.79 -23.63
C ILE A 30 -16.33 15.52 -24.19
N GLU A 31 -17.38 15.65 -25.01
CA GLU A 31 -18.02 14.47 -25.62
C GLU A 31 -17.09 13.88 -26.66
N LEU A 32 -16.47 14.71 -27.51
CA LEU A 32 -15.45 14.25 -28.44
C LEU A 32 -14.23 13.64 -27.72
N TRP A 33 -13.81 14.23 -26.59
CA TRP A 33 -12.74 13.67 -25.76
C TRP A 33 -13.07 12.25 -25.29
N LEU A 34 -14.23 12.07 -24.68
CA LEU A 34 -14.68 10.79 -24.14
C LEU A 34 -14.97 9.77 -25.25
N GLU A 35 -15.56 10.19 -26.36
CA GLU A 35 -15.82 9.33 -27.53
C GLU A 35 -14.52 8.83 -28.17
N THR A 36 -13.42 9.58 -28.13
CA THR A 36 -12.14 9.17 -28.74
C THR A 36 -11.42 8.07 -27.93
N GLN A 37 -11.86 7.86 -26.68
CA GLN A 37 -11.25 6.94 -25.73
C GLN A 37 -12.10 5.69 -25.50
N TYR A 38 -11.45 4.62 -25.05
CA TYR A 38 -12.09 3.42 -24.56
C TYR A 38 -11.76 3.26 -23.08
N PHE A 39 -12.79 3.01 -22.27
CA PHE A 39 -12.70 2.85 -20.84
C PHE A 39 -13.25 1.47 -20.47
N GLU A 40 -12.47 0.66 -19.75
CA GLU A 40 -12.95 -0.62 -19.22
C GLU A 40 -13.81 -0.44 -17.97
N ASP A 41 -13.60 0.65 -17.23
CA ASP A 41 -14.35 0.96 -16.03
C ASP A 41 -14.94 2.39 -16.05
N GLU A 42 -16.12 2.56 -15.44
CA GLU A 42 -16.81 3.87 -15.38
C GLU A 42 -16.04 4.94 -14.58
N MET A 43 -15.11 4.54 -13.71
CA MET A 43 -14.35 5.48 -12.89
C MET A 43 -13.22 6.13 -13.67
N GLU A 44 -12.62 5.41 -14.61
CA GLU A 44 -11.64 5.97 -15.53
C GLU A 44 -12.30 7.03 -16.39
N ALA A 45 -13.48 6.72 -16.95
CA ALA A 45 -14.28 7.68 -17.70
C ALA A 45 -14.62 8.93 -16.86
N GLU A 46 -15.06 8.74 -15.61
CA GLU A 46 -15.36 9.86 -14.71
C GLU A 46 -14.10 10.65 -14.31
N SER A 47 -12.96 9.99 -14.14
CA SER A 47 -11.68 10.64 -13.83
C SER A 47 -11.20 11.49 -15.01
N GLN A 48 -11.32 10.97 -16.24
CA GLN A 48 -11.03 11.73 -17.45
C GLN A 48 -11.99 12.90 -17.64
N ARG A 49 -13.28 12.71 -17.37
CA ARG A 49 -14.28 13.78 -17.38
C ARG A 49 -13.93 14.87 -16.39
N ALA A 50 -13.59 14.51 -15.15
CA ALA A 50 -13.23 15.46 -14.10
C ALA A 50 -11.94 16.23 -14.44
N TRP A 51 -10.92 15.55 -14.98
CA TRP A 51 -9.69 16.17 -15.46
C TRP A 51 -9.99 17.17 -16.58
N PHE A 52 -10.74 16.76 -17.60
CA PHE A 52 -11.05 17.58 -18.75
C PHE A 52 -11.87 18.82 -18.34
N HIS A 53 -12.98 18.61 -17.62
CA HIS A 53 -13.78 19.72 -17.11
C HIS A 53 -12.95 20.68 -16.24
N GLY A 54 -12.10 20.14 -15.37
CA GLY A 54 -11.24 20.91 -14.48
C GLY A 54 -10.24 21.81 -15.21
N TYR A 55 -9.50 21.27 -16.17
CA TYR A 55 -8.42 22.01 -16.84
C TYR A 55 -8.90 22.79 -18.07
N LEU A 56 -9.94 22.34 -18.77
CA LEU A 56 -10.32 22.88 -20.08
C LEU A 56 -11.58 23.75 -20.02
N GLN A 57 -12.52 23.47 -19.10
CA GLN A 57 -13.83 24.13 -19.08
C GLN A 57 -14.01 25.06 -17.87
N LYS A 58 -13.51 24.69 -16.69
CA LYS A 58 -13.66 25.49 -15.46
C LYS A 58 -12.78 26.74 -15.45
N THR A 59 -11.52 26.61 -15.89
CA THR A 59 -10.51 27.69 -15.85
C THR A 59 -10.02 28.10 -17.25
N VAL A 60 -10.73 27.64 -18.30
CA VAL A 60 -10.53 27.88 -19.74
C VAL A 60 -9.15 28.44 -20.13
N PRO A 61 -8.24 27.60 -20.65
CA PRO A 61 -6.93 28.05 -21.11
C PRO A 61 -7.06 29.13 -22.19
N THR A 62 -6.19 30.13 -22.15
CA THR A 62 -6.07 31.15 -23.20
C THR A 62 -5.38 30.61 -24.45
N CYS A 63 -4.52 29.61 -24.28
CA CYS A 63 -3.85 28.90 -25.38
C CYS A 63 -3.66 27.43 -25.00
N ILE A 64 -3.81 26.55 -25.99
CA ILE A 64 -3.55 25.12 -25.88
C ILE A 64 -2.65 24.73 -27.04
N GLU A 65 -1.48 24.17 -26.72
CA GLU A 65 -0.56 23.60 -27.71
C GLU A 65 -0.57 22.08 -27.59
N PHE A 66 -0.83 21.39 -28.71
CA PHE A 66 -0.78 19.93 -28.81
C PHE A 66 0.27 19.54 -29.85
N ASN A 67 1.41 19.05 -29.38
CA ASN A 67 2.55 18.74 -30.23
C ASN A 67 2.85 17.23 -30.24
N VAL A 68 2.68 16.58 -31.39
CA VAL A 68 3.04 15.18 -31.59
C VAL A 68 4.55 15.08 -31.81
N ARG A 69 5.27 14.43 -30.88
CA ARG A 69 6.74 14.27 -30.95
C ARG A 69 7.15 13.04 -31.73
N ASN A 70 6.45 11.92 -31.53
CA ASN A 70 6.78 10.65 -32.14
C ASN A 70 5.52 9.79 -32.30
N VAL A 71 5.47 9.00 -33.37
CA VAL A 71 4.41 8.01 -33.61
C VAL A 71 5.07 6.70 -34.03
N ARG A 72 4.80 5.63 -33.27
CA ARG A 72 5.18 4.26 -33.59
C ARG A 72 3.93 3.51 -34.01
N ILE A 73 4.01 2.78 -35.11
CA ILE A 73 2.88 2.07 -35.71
C ILE A 73 3.23 0.60 -35.84
N SER A 74 2.35 -0.26 -35.36
CA SER A 74 2.38 -1.71 -35.57
C SER A 74 1.01 -2.20 -36.07
N LEU A 75 0.92 -3.48 -36.42
CA LEU A 75 -0.36 -4.09 -36.82
C LEU A 75 -1.38 -4.15 -35.67
N ALA A 76 -0.91 -4.27 -34.42
CA ALA A 76 -1.77 -4.44 -33.26
C ALA A 76 -2.09 -3.12 -32.54
N GLU A 77 -1.17 -2.15 -32.60
CA GLU A 77 -1.27 -0.91 -31.84
C GLU A 77 -0.53 0.26 -32.50
N ILE A 78 -0.98 1.47 -32.19
CA ILE A 78 -0.34 2.74 -32.51
C ILE A 78 0.01 3.44 -31.19
N VAL A 79 1.25 3.90 -31.05
CA VAL A 79 1.72 4.61 -29.85
C VAL A 79 2.21 5.99 -30.25
N ALA A 80 1.61 7.04 -29.68
CA ALA A 80 1.95 8.44 -29.98
C ALA A 80 2.39 9.20 -28.73
N ALA A 81 3.61 9.73 -28.75
CA ALA A 81 4.14 10.59 -27.71
C ALA A 81 3.83 12.05 -28.03
N CYS A 82 3.13 12.74 -27.13
CA CYS A 82 2.61 14.09 -27.31
C CYS A 82 3.01 15.00 -26.15
N THR A 83 3.13 16.29 -26.41
CA THR A 83 3.26 17.33 -25.40
C THR A 83 2.04 18.22 -25.43
N LEU A 84 1.45 18.43 -24.25
CA LEU A 84 0.33 19.33 -24.05
C LEU A 84 0.83 20.51 -23.22
N THR A 85 0.57 21.71 -23.72
CA THR A 85 0.87 22.95 -23.00
C THR A 85 -0.40 23.76 -22.87
N PHE A 86 -0.80 24.06 -21.64
CA PHE A 86 -1.95 24.91 -21.32
C PHE A 86 -1.46 26.23 -20.73
N THR A 87 -1.83 27.33 -21.35
CA THR A 87 -1.57 28.67 -20.84
C THR A 87 -2.86 29.23 -20.27
N TYR A 88 -2.80 29.76 -19.05
CA TYR A 88 -3.93 30.39 -18.37
C TYR A 88 -3.63 31.87 -18.14
N GLU A 89 -4.65 32.69 -17.97
CA GLU A 89 -4.46 34.14 -17.70
C GLU A 89 -3.88 34.40 -16.30
N GLN A 90 -4.29 33.61 -15.31
CA GLN A 90 -4.02 33.86 -13.89
C GLN A 90 -3.04 32.86 -13.26
N PHE A 91 -2.57 31.87 -14.04
CA PHE A 91 -1.78 30.76 -13.54
C PHE A 91 -0.55 30.53 -14.39
N ASP A 92 0.45 29.89 -13.77
CA ASP A 92 1.63 29.40 -14.44
C ASP A 92 1.25 28.41 -15.55
N GLN A 93 2.09 28.38 -16.59
CA GLN A 93 1.90 27.47 -17.71
C GLN A 93 1.96 26.01 -17.22
N LEU A 94 0.95 25.22 -17.57
CA LEU A 94 0.89 23.81 -17.27
C LEU A 94 1.40 23.02 -18.49
N LYS A 95 2.44 22.22 -18.29
CA LYS A 95 2.97 21.31 -19.30
C LYS A 95 2.78 19.86 -18.85
N ASP A 96 2.21 19.03 -19.70
CA ASP A 96 2.08 17.58 -19.52
C ASP A 96 2.70 16.86 -20.74
N GLU A 97 3.31 15.70 -20.51
CA GLU A 97 3.79 14.81 -21.57
C GLU A 97 2.96 13.53 -21.54
N HIS A 98 2.24 13.22 -22.62
CA HIS A 98 1.32 12.08 -22.70
C HIS A 98 1.81 11.07 -23.74
N ILE A 99 1.69 9.79 -23.41
CA ILE A 99 1.85 8.68 -24.35
C ILE A 99 0.45 8.07 -24.56
N TYR A 100 -0.06 8.19 -25.78
CA TYR A 100 -1.34 7.63 -26.17
C TYR A 100 -1.13 6.29 -26.87
N THR A 101 -1.68 5.22 -26.30
CA THR A 101 -1.74 3.90 -26.94
C THR A 101 -3.12 3.71 -27.54
N MET A 102 -3.18 3.40 -28.83
CA MET A 102 -4.42 3.21 -29.59
C MET A 102 -4.49 1.79 -30.14
N ARG A 103 -5.66 1.16 -29.98
CA ARG A 103 -5.92 -0.20 -30.46
C ARG A 103 -7.31 -0.29 -31.07
N TYR A 104 -7.52 -1.29 -31.92
CA TYR A 104 -8.85 -1.63 -32.41
C TYR A 104 -9.64 -2.33 -31.29
N VAL A 105 -10.79 -1.78 -30.93
CA VAL A 105 -11.67 -2.33 -29.90
C VAL A 105 -12.80 -3.09 -30.59
N GLU A 106 -12.76 -4.42 -30.53
CA GLU A 106 -13.70 -5.31 -31.23
C GLU A 106 -15.17 -5.01 -30.91
N ASP A 107 -15.49 -4.79 -29.63
CA ASP A 107 -16.87 -4.53 -29.18
C ASP A 107 -17.43 -3.20 -29.73
N LYS A 108 -16.54 -2.24 -30.02
CA LYS A 108 -16.89 -0.93 -30.58
C LYS A 108 -16.73 -0.88 -32.10
N LYS A 109 -16.01 -1.84 -32.68
CA LYS A 109 -15.66 -1.95 -34.10
C LYS A 109 -14.90 -0.74 -34.64
N GLU A 110 -14.11 -0.09 -33.80
CA GLU A 110 -13.37 1.13 -34.12
C GLU A 110 -12.03 1.20 -33.38
N TRP A 111 -11.10 2.01 -33.91
CA TRP A 111 -9.86 2.33 -33.21
C TRP A 111 -10.13 3.37 -32.13
N LYS A 112 -9.63 3.13 -30.92
CA LYS A 112 -9.74 4.04 -29.77
C LYS A 112 -8.40 4.23 -29.11
N VAL A 113 -8.25 5.33 -28.39
CA VAL A 113 -7.22 5.44 -27.35
C VAL A 113 -7.63 4.52 -26.21
N VAL A 114 -6.79 3.51 -25.92
CA VAL A 114 -7.03 2.53 -24.85
C VAL A 114 -6.16 2.79 -23.63
N THR A 115 -5.14 3.62 -23.74
CA THR A 115 -4.28 3.99 -22.60
C THR A 115 -3.72 5.39 -22.79
N ILE A 116 -3.70 6.17 -21.72
CA ILE A 116 -3.01 7.45 -21.63
C ILE A 116 -2.02 7.37 -20.47
N GLU A 117 -0.73 7.30 -20.79
CA GLU A 117 0.33 7.34 -19.79
C GLU A 117 0.89 8.76 -19.68
N LYS A 118 1.15 9.25 -18.47
CA LYS A 118 1.81 10.54 -18.26
C LYS A 118 3.29 10.31 -18.00
N SER A 119 4.14 10.96 -18.79
CA SER A 119 5.59 10.90 -18.61
C SER A 119 6.04 11.85 -17.51
N TRP A 120 7.06 11.41 -16.77
CA TRP A 120 7.69 12.19 -15.72
C TRP A 120 8.37 13.45 -16.28
N LEU A 121 8.09 14.60 -15.67
CA LEU A 121 8.77 15.86 -16.03
C LEU A 121 10.14 15.96 -15.33
N PRO A 122 11.16 16.61 -15.89
CA PRO A 122 12.41 16.79 -15.16
C PRO A 122 12.21 17.59 -13.85
N PHE A 123 12.83 17.14 -12.76
CA PHE A 123 12.88 17.87 -11.49
C PHE A 123 14.25 17.68 -10.83
N GLY A 124 14.85 18.79 -10.38
CA GLY A 124 16.17 18.77 -9.73
C GLY A 124 17.33 18.55 -10.69
N SER A 125 18.51 18.33 -10.11
CA SER A 125 19.75 18.04 -10.85
C SER A 125 20.40 16.71 -10.46
N ALA A 126 19.73 15.91 -9.63
CA ALA A 126 20.26 14.64 -9.15
C ALA A 126 20.23 13.58 -10.27
N GLU A 127 21.38 12.98 -10.53
CA GLU A 127 21.47 11.65 -11.16
C GLU A 127 21.36 10.64 -10.01
N ALA A 128 20.37 9.75 -10.03
CA ALA A 128 20.34 8.60 -9.12
C ALA A 128 20.64 7.34 -9.92
N ASP A 129 21.55 6.51 -9.41
CA ASP A 129 21.84 5.22 -10.01
C ASP A 129 20.55 4.39 -10.13
N LEU A 130 20.41 3.65 -11.24
CA LEU A 130 19.33 2.69 -11.37
C LEU A 130 19.46 1.66 -10.25
N ILE A 131 18.50 1.67 -9.32
CA ILE A 131 18.49 0.73 -8.21
C ILE A 131 17.93 -0.58 -8.72
N HIS A 132 18.82 -1.51 -9.06
CA HIS A 132 18.43 -2.89 -9.32
C HIS A 132 18.03 -3.55 -7.99
N TYR A 133 16.80 -4.04 -7.95
CA TYR A 133 16.29 -4.83 -6.84
C TYR A 133 16.94 -6.22 -6.85
N ASP A 134 18.06 -6.38 -6.17
CA ASP A 134 18.53 -7.71 -5.87
C ASP A 134 17.53 -8.40 -4.91
N THR A 135 17.20 -9.65 -5.20
CA THR A 135 16.34 -10.47 -4.34
C THR A 135 17.08 -10.74 -3.03
N TYR A 136 16.82 -9.93 -2.01
CA TYR A 136 17.50 -10.04 -0.72
C TYR A 136 16.99 -11.23 0.11
N SER A 137 17.94 -11.97 0.70
CA SER A 137 17.66 -13.08 1.60
C SER A 137 16.90 -12.61 2.84
N MET A 138 16.16 -13.54 3.45
CA MET A 138 15.62 -13.36 4.80
C MET A 138 16.74 -12.95 5.75
N THR A 139 16.44 -12.10 6.73
CA THR A 139 17.40 -11.79 7.79
C THR A 139 17.54 -13.00 8.70
N ASP A 140 18.76 -13.47 9.03
CA ASP A 140 18.99 -14.59 9.96
C ASP A 140 18.67 -14.26 11.44
N LEU A 141 17.64 -13.43 11.68
CA LEU A 141 17.25 -12.92 12.97
C LEU A 141 15.86 -13.45 13.32
N PHE A 142 15.85 -14.37 14.29
CA PHE A 142 14.61 -14.90 14.82
C PHE A 142 14.02 -13.95 15.85
N TRP A 143 12.72 -13.67 15.73
CA TRP A 143 12.09 -12.66 16.56
C TRP A 143 11.92 -13.08 18.02
N TRP A 144 11.77 -14.39 18.27
CA TRP A 144 11.64 -14.94 19.61
C TRP A 144 12.96 -14.94 20.39
N THR A 145 14.07 -14.56 19.76
CA THR A 145 15.35 -14.34 20.46
C THR A 145 15.60 -12.87 20.78
N ASN A 146 14.65 -11.98 20.46
CA ASN A 146 14.79 -10.53 20.68
C ASN A 146 14.17 -10.12 22.03
N GLU A 147 14.89 -10.35 23.12
CA GLU A 147 14.44 -10.04 24.49
C GLU A 147 13.97 -8.59 24.66
N ALA A 148 14.61 -7.63 23.98
CA ALA A 148 14.24 -6.22 24.08
C ALA A 148 12.83 -5.94 23.51
N GLU A 149 12.46 -6.56 22.39
CA GLU A 149 11.11 -6.43 21.82
C GLU A 149 10.09 -7.24 22.63
N LEU A 150 10.46 -8.46 23.06
CA LEU A 150 9.58 -9.30 23.89
C LEU A 150 9.20 -8.60 25.20
N GLU A 151 10.14 -7.95 25.87
CA GLU A 151 9.87 -7.25 27.12
C GLU A 151 8.90 -6.07 26.94
N ILE A 152 8.95 -5.39 25.80
CA ILE A 152 7.97 -4.34 25.48
C ILE A 152 6.57 -4.94 25.29
N VAL A 153 6.48 -6.06 24.58
CA VAL A 153 5.19 -6.69 24.24
C VAL A 153 4.55 -7.37 25.45
N ARG A 154 5.33 -7.94 26.37
CA ARG A 154 4.82 -8.49 27.65
C ARG A 154 4.05 -7.47 28.49
N ASN A 155 4.35 -6.19 28.32
CA ASN A 155 3.70 -5.07 29.01
C ASN A 155 2.61 -4.40 28.16
N SER A 156 2.40 -4.84 26.91
CA SER A 156 1.44 -4.24 25.99
C SER A 156 0.01 -4.66 26.34
N ASN A 157 -0.93 -3.73 26.17
CA ASN A 157 -2.36 -3.97 26.30
C ASN A 157 -3.06 -3.40 25.07
N ASP A 158 -3.61 -4.25 24.21
CA ASP A 158 -4.39 -3.80 23.05
C ASP A 158 -5.89 -3.93 23.38
N PRO A 159 -6.58 -2.85 23.80
CA PRO A 159 -7.91 -2.96 24.42
C PRO A 159 -9.03 -3.31 23.44
N LEU A 160 -8.89 -2.97 22.15
CA LEU A 160 -9.94 -3.24 21.18
C LEU A 160 -10.03 -4.73 20.82
N PRO A 161 -11.20 -5.25 20.47
CA PRO A 161 -11.33 -6.60 19.96
C PRO A 161 -10.57 -6.79 18.64
N ALA A 162 -10.10 -8.03 18.40
CA ALA A 162 -9.27 -8.37 17.24
C ALA A 162 -9.91 -8.04 15.89
N ASN A 163 -11.25 -8.06 15.78
CA ASN A 163 -11.97 -7.70 14.57
C ASN A 163 -11.89 -6.21 14.19
N LEU A 164 -11.62 -5.32 15.15
CA LEU A 164 -11.35 -3.91 14.86
C LEU A 164 -9.93 -3.74 14.33
N TYR A 165 -8.93 -4.36 14.96
CA TYR A 165 -7.56 -4.36 14.47
C TYR A 165 -7.40 -5.06 13.12
N ALA A 166 -8.25 -6.06 12.81
CA ALA A 166 -8.27 -6.72 11.51
C ALA A 166 -8.50 -5.74 10.33
N ARG A 167 -9.10 -4.57 10.57
CA ARG A 167 -9.32 -3.53 9.55
C ARG A 167 -8.01 -2.84 9.13
N ALA A 168 -6.98 -2.88 9.98
CA ALA A 168 -5.68 -2.28 9.72
C ALA A 168 -4.83 -3.03 8.71
N ILE A 169 -5.18 -4.29 8.42
CA ILE A 169 -4.42 -5.17 7.54
C ILE A 169 -4.74 -4.87 6.06
N PRO A 170 -6.01 -4.94 5.59
CA PRO A 170 -6.29 -4.63 4.20
C PRO A 170 -6.24 -3.12 3.92
N ARG A 171 -6.46 -2.25 4.93
CA ARG A 171 -6.51 -0.78 4.77
C ARG A 171 -7.37 -0.37 3.58
N ASN A 172 -8.49 -1.06 3.38
CA ASN A 172 -9.39 -0.76 2.26
C ASN A 172 -10.07 0.60 2.48
N ILE A 173 -10.57 1.19 1.40
CA ILE A 173 -11.19 2.53 1.42
C ILE A 173 -12.30 2.57 2.46
N ARG A 174 -13.16 1.54 2.51
CA ARG A 174 -14.26 1.47 3.49
C ARG A 174 -13.78 1.63 4.93
N SER A 175 -12.71 0.93 5.31
CA SER A 175 -12.19 0.99 6.67
C SER A 175 -11.58 2.36 6.97
N ARG A 176 -10.84 2.91 6.01
CA ARG A 176 -10.16 4.20 6.14
C ARG A 176 -11.10 5.40 6.20
N GLU A 177 -12.29 5.30 5.60
CA GLU A 177 -13.33 6.34 5.74
C GLU A 177 -13.89 6.41 7.17
N VAL A 178 -13.92 5.28 7.88
CA VAL A 178 -14.44 5.23 9.26
C VAL A 178 -13.32 5.47 10.28
N HIS A 179 -12.11 5.02 9.99
CA HIS A 179 -10.95 4.99 10.88
C HIS A 179 -9.78 5.74 10.24
N SER A 180 -9.67 7.04 10.55
CA SER A 180 -8.67 7.92 9.93
C SER A 180 -7.24 7.59 10.37
N GLU A 181 -7.08 6.96 11.53
CA GLU A 181 -5.80 6.44 12.03
C GLU A 181 -5.18 5.37 11.10
N LEU A 182 -5.99 4.71 10.26
CA LEU A 182 -5.48 3.76 9.27
C LEU A 182 -4.66 4.43 8.16
N GLU A 183 -4.85 5.74 7.94
CA GLU A 183 -4.02 6.53 7.04
C GLU A 183 -2.59 6.65 7.60
N CYS A 184 -2.46 7.00 8.88
CA CYS A 184 -1.18 7.06 9.59
C CYS A 184 -0.52 5.67 9.68
N ALA A 185 -1.31 4.63 9.97
CA ALA A 185 -0.83 3.26 10.03
C ALA A 185 -0.25 2.77 8.70
N ALA A 186 -0.78 3.23 7.56
CA ALA A 186 -0.23 2.92 6.24
C ALA A 186 1.20 3.48 6.07
N ILE A 187 1.43 4.73 6.48
CA ILE A 187 2.75 5.36 6.47
C ILE A 187 3.70 4.60 7.42
N LEU A 188 3.30 4.41 8.67
CA LEU A 188 4.12 3.73 9.68
C LEU A 188 4.48 2.29 9.26
N SER A 189 3.55 1.55 8.66
CA SER A 189 3.81 0.19 8.17
C SER A 189 4.89 0.16 7.08
N ASN A 190 4.98 1.18 6.22
CA ASN A 190 6.06 1.32 5.25
C ASN A 190 7.37 1.71 5.94
N MET A 191 7.34 2.60 6.92
CA MET A 191 8.55 2.97 7.70
C MET A 191 9.16 1.77 8.44
N LEU A 192 8.35 0.79 8.84
CA LEU A 192 8.79 -0.43 9.52
C LEU A 192 9.32 -1.51 8.56
N SER A 193 9.20 -1.35 7.25
CA SER A 193 9.72 -2.33 6.29
C SER A 193 11.23 -2.19 6.16
N LEU A 194 11.96 -3.30 6.35
CA LEU A 194 13.40 -3.33 6.12
C LEU A 194 13.76 -2.97 4.67
N ARG A 195 12.91 -3.34 3.69
CA ARG A 195 13.14 -2.99 2.28
C ARG A 195 13.06 -1.48 2.05
N VAL A 196 12.14 -0.80 2.74
CA VAL A 196 12.00 0.66 2.65
C VAL A 196 13.15 1.34 3.37
N ALA A 197 13.65 0.79 4.48
CA ALA A 197 14.85 1.29 5.15
C ALA A 197 16.10 1.19 4.27
N ASP A 198 16.32 0.06 3.60
CA ASP A 198 17.43 -0.13 2.64
C ASP A 198 17.34 0.89 1.50
N LEU A 199 16.15 1.04 0.90
CA LEU A 199 15.94 2.00 -0.16
C LEU A 199 16.17 3.44 0.32
N ALA A 200 15.67 3.80 1.50
CA ALA A 200 15.90 5.13 2.06
C ALA A 200 17.40 5.41 2.23
N ALA A 201 18.20 4.42 2.63
CA ALA A 201 19.65 4.58 2.75
C ALA A 201 20.34 4.82 1.40
N LEU A 202 19.85 4.21 0.32
CA LEU A 202 20.34 4.45 -1.04
C LEU A 202 19.96 5.85 -1.55
N LEU A 203 18.77 6.34 -1.19
CA LEU A 203 18.25 7.64 -1.64
C LEU A 203 18.64 8.82 -0.74
N PHE A 204 19.25 8.54 0.42
CA PHE A 204 19.60 9.55 1.40
C PHE A 204 20.65 10.51 0.84
N GLN A 205 20.35 11.81 0.89
CA GLN A 205 21.27 12.88 0.52
C GLN A 205 21.52 13.83 1.71
N PRO A 206 22.65 14.55 1.74
CA PRO A 206 22.96 15.49 2.82
C PRO A 206 21.92 16.60 3.02
N THR A 207 21.18 16.95 1.97
CA THR A 207 20.13 17.97 2.01
C THR A 207 18.75 17.35 1.80
N ALA A 208 17.72 17.94 2.41
CA ALA A 208 16.35 17.51 2.23
C ALA A 208 15.88 17.66 0.77
N LEU A 209 16.32 18.72 0.08
CA LEU A 209 16.04 18.91 -1.34
C LEU A 209 16.70 17.82 -2.19
N GLY A 210 17.98 17.52 -1.96
CA GLY A 210 18.67 16.44 -2.66
C GLY A 210 18.01 15.08 -2.44
N THR A 211 17.48 14.82 -1.23
CA THR A 211 16.74 13.58 -0.93
C THR A 211 15.43 13.53 -1.71
N LEU A 212 14.70 14.65 -1.79
CA LEU A 212 13.47 14.75 -2.57
C LEU A 212 13.74 14.55 -4.07
N GLU A 213 14.81 15.13 -4.61
CA GLU A 213 15.26 14.95 -6.00
C GLU A 213 15.65 13.50 -6.27
N SER A 214 16.40 12.85 -5.37
CA SER A 214 16.79 11.45 -5.48
C SER A 214 15.58 10.51 -5.47
N LEU A 215 14.62 10.74 -4.57
CA LEU A 215 13.37 9.97 -4.54
C LEU A 215 12.55 10.18 -5.81
N TYR A 216 12.50 11.40 -6.34
CA TYR A 216 11.81 11.70 -7.59
C TYR A 216 12.42 10.93 -8.77
N HIS A 217 13.74 10.98 -8.91
CA HIS A 217 14.46 10.25 -9.95
C HIS A 217 14.29 8.73 -9.81
N PHE A 218 14.32 8.20 -8.59
CA PHE A 218 14.01 6.80 -8.34
C PHE A 218 12.60 6.45 -8.84
N ALA A 219 11.61 7.27 -8.50
CA ALA A 219 10.23 7.04 -8.91
C ALA A 219 10.06 7.10 -10.44
N SER A 220 10.70 8.04 -11.12
CA SER A 220 10.58 8.18 -12.58
C SER A 220 11.08 6.99 -13.37
N GLU A 221 12.11 6.30 -12.85
CA GLU A 221 12.71 5.14 -13.51
C GLU A 221 12.05 3.81 -13.10
N ASN A 222 11.50 3.74 -11.87
CA ASN A 222 11.10 2.45 -11.27
C ASN A 222 9.60 2.31 -11.07
N ILE A 223 8.78 3.34 -11.33
CA ILE A 223 7.36 3.34 -10.99
C ILE A 223 6.53 3.76 -12.19
N ASN A 224 5.60 2.88 -12.58
CA ASN A 224 4.51 3.16 -13.49
C ASN A 224 3.21 3.33 -12.70
N PHE A 225 2.53 4.43 -12.94
CA PHE A 225 1.24 4.67 -12.34
C PHE A 225 0.14 3.98 -13.15
N GLN A 226 -0.64 3.09 -12.52
CA GLN A 226 -1.85 2.54 -13.13
C GLN A 226 -3.06 2.65 -12.21
N ILE A 227 -4.21 2.91 -12.83
CA ILE A 227 -5.52 3.01 -12.16
C ILE A 227 -6.22 1.65 -12.16
N GLU A 228 -5.99 0.83 -13.18
CA GLU A 228 -6.57 -0.49 -13.31
C GLU A 228 -6.06 -1.44 -12.23
N ARG A 229 -6.97 -2.25 -11.71
CA ARG A 229 -6.69 -3.18 -10.62
C ARG A 229 -7.36 -4.52 -10.90
N PRO A 230 -6.60 -5.61 -11.09
CA PRO A 230 -7.16 -6.92 -11.39
C PRO A 230 -7.93 -7.53 -10.21
N ASP A 231 -7.71 -7.02 -8.99
CA ASP A 231 -8.32 -7.51 -7.76
C ASP A 231 -9.67 -6.84 -7.42
N ARG A 232 -10.22 -6.03 -8.33
CA ARG A 232 -11.57 -5.47 -8.21
C ARG A 232 -12.34 -5.59 -9.52
N ASN A 233 -13.66 -5.74 -9.44
CA ASN A 233 -14.54 -5.66 -10.60
C ASN A 233 -15.15 -4.24 -10.74
N SER A 234 -16.02 -4.04 -11.72
CA SER A 234 -16.65 -2.74 -11.98
C SER A 234 -17.59 -2.25 -10.87
N SER A 235 -18.00 -3.11 -9.92
CA SER A 235 -18.93 -2.73 -8.84
C SER A 235 -18.29 -1.83 -7.77
N TRP A 236 -19.02 -0.84 -7.27
CA TRP A 236 -18.58 0.02 -6.16
C TRP A 236 -18.17 -0.77 -4.92
N SER A 237 -18.93 -1.81 -4.56
CA SER A 237 -18.63 -2.66 -3.39
C SER A 237 -17.23 -3.26 -3.47
N SER A 238 -16.83 -3.78 -4.64
CA SER A 238 -15.53 -4.40 -4.83
C SER A 238 -14.41 -3.39 -4.62
N LYS A 239 -14.58 -2.17 -5.13
CA LYS A 239 -13.60 -1.07 -5.03
C LYS A 239 -13.40 -0.60 -3.59
N PHE A 240 -14.48 -0.48 -2.80
CA PHE A 240 -14.40 -0.07 -1.40
C PHE A 240 -13.75 -1.12 -0.49
N THR A 241 -13.82 -2.40 -0.88
CA THR A 241 -13.27 -3.52 -0.12
C THR A 241 -11.88 -3.96 -0.57
N ALA A 242 -11.42 -3.50 -1.74
CA ALA A 242 -10.10 -3.83 -2.27
C ALA A 242 -8.99 -3.35 -1.31
N PRO A 243 -7.97 -4.18 -1.05
CA PRO A 243 -6.90 -3.84 -0.13
C PRO A 243 -6.02 -2.71 -0.67
N THR A 244 -5.40 -1.93 0.21
CA THR A 244 -4.31 -1.00 -0.13
C THR A 244 -2.98 -1.72 0.11
N PHE A 245 -2.25 -1.99 -0.97
CA PHE A 245 -1.01 -2.75 -0.92
C PHE A 245 0.11 -1.98 -0.22
N SER A 246 0.89 -2.68 0.59
CA SER A 246 2.15 -2.18 1.13
C SER A 246 3.25 -2.21 0.05
N TYR A 247 4.35 -1.50 0.27
CA TYR A 247 5.49 -1.53 -0.66
C TYR A 247 6.06 -2.95 -0.84
N ASP A 248 6.07 -3.77 0.22
CA ASP A 248 6.52 -5.16 0.14
C ASP A 248 5.65 -6.03 -0.78
N GLU A 249 4.33 -5.79 -0.77
CA GLU A 249 3.38 -6.44 -1.68
C GLU A 249 3.59 -5.98 -3.13
N LEU A 250 3.73 -4.67 -3.36
CA LEU A 250 3.96 -4.09 -4.69
C LEU A 250 5.24 -4.62 -5.32
N LEU A 251 6.35 -4.64 -4.56
CA LEU A 251 7.61 -5.22 -5.01
C LEU A 251 7.48 -6.70 -5.39
N THR A 252 6.69 -7.45 -4.62
CA THR A 252 6.52 -8.88 -4.91
C THR A 252 5.64 -9.12 -6.13
N LEU A 253 4.67 -8.26 -6.43
CA LEU A 253 3.87 -8.36 -7.67
C LEU A 253 4.69 -8.12 -8.93
N ALA A 254 5.78 -7.36 -8.83
CA ALA A 254 6.65 -7.12 -9.97
C ALA A 254 7.34 -8.41 -10.43
N GLU A 255 7.70 -9.33 -9.51
CA GLU A 255 8.43 -10.60 -9.67
C GLU A 255 9.73 -10.61 -10.51
N ASP A 256 9.87 -9.80 -11.59
CA ASP A 256 11.07 -9.37 -12.34
C ASP A 256 10.73 -8.23 -13.36
N HIS A 257 9.52 -7.68 -13.32
CA HIS A 257 8.96 -6.74 -14.29
C HIS A 257 8.94 -5.33 -13.71
N PHE A 258 10.06 -4.64 -13.84
CA PHE A 258 10.11 -3.18 -13.64
C PHE A 258 9.66 -2.46 -14.91
N PRO A 259 9.00 -1.29 -14.78
CA PRO A 259 8.70 -0.55 -13.54
C PRO A 259 7.54 -1.11 -12.69
N LEU A 260 7.57 -0.85 -11.38
CA LEU A 260 6.51 -1.20 -10.42
C LEU A 260 5.20 -0.51 -10.78
N THR A 261 4.11 -1.27 -10.77
CA THR A 261 2.79 -0.69 -10.99
C THR A 261 2.10 -0.37 -9.66
N ALA A 262 1.74 0.90 -9.45
CA ALA A 262 1.05 1.34 -8.22
C ALA A 262 0.03 2.46 -8.47
N ASN A 263 -0.97 2.57 -7.58
CA ASN A 263 -1.90 3.70 -7.55
C ASN A 263 -1.44 4.77 -6.54
N CYS A 264 -2.05 5.96 -6.59
CA CYS A 264 -1.53 7.17 -5.93
C CYS A 264 -1.47 7.04 -4.41
N THR A 265 -2.47 6.41 -3.81
CA THR A 265 -2.60 6.34 -2.36
C THR A 265 -1.46 5.60 -1.64
N PRO A 266 -1.17 4.30 -1.91
CA PRO A 266 -0.04 3.62 -1.28
C PRO A 266 1.29 4.24 -1.67
N LEU A 267 1.39 4.80 -2.88
CA LEU A 267 2.59 5.43 -3.37
C LEU A 267 2.98 6.68 -2.58
N MET A 268 2.01 7.57 -2.31
CA MET A 268 2.26 8.75 -1.49
C MET A 268 2.62 8.39 -0.04
N SER A 269 2.02 7.34 0.52
CA SER A 269 2.38 6.87 1.87
C SER A 269 3.77 6.23 1.92
N PHE A 270 4.20 5.59 0.83
CA PHE A 270 5.55 5.08 0.67
C PHE A 270 6.57 6.22 0.51
N TYR A 271 6.31 7.21 -0.35
CA TYR A 271 7.17 8.40 -0.49
C TYR A 271 7.31 9.15 0.83
N PHE A 272 6.21 9.31 1.57
CA PHE A 272 6.22 9.86 2.91
C PHE A 272 7.20 9.09 3.80
N ALA A 273 7.08 7.76 3.85
CA ALA A 273 7.93 6.91 4.67
C ALA A 273 9.42 7.07 4.31
N VAL A 274 9.78 7.04 3.02
CA VAL A 274 11.16 7.23 2.57
C VAL A 274 11.71 8.58 3.03
N LEU A 275 10.98 9.69 2.79
CA LEU A 275 11.43 11.02 3.19
C LEU A 275 11.61 11.14 4.71
N ARG A 276 10.72 10.52 5.50
CA ARG A 276 10.87 10.47 6.97
C ARG A 276 12.10 9.69 7.41
N LEU A 277 12.34 8.52 6.80
CA LEU A 277 13.52 7.70 7.10
C LEU A 277 14.82 8.41 6.71
N CYS A 278 14.81 9.22 5.66
CA CYS A 278 15.91 10.12 5.30
C CYS A 278 16.03 11.36 6.22
N GLY A 279 15.20 11.47 7.26
CA GLY A 279 15.35 12.47 8.32
C GLY A 279 14.67 13.81 8.05
N LEU A 280 13.74 13.90 7.09
CA LEU A 280 12.79 15.02 7.07
C LEU A 280 11.87 14.92 8.29
N ALA A 281 11.51 16.06 8.88
CA ALA A 281 10.66 16.07 10.06
C ALA A 281 9.20 15.74 9.71
N ALA A 282 8.48 15.15 10.67
CA ALA A 282 7.03 14.92 10.59
C ALA A 282 6.23 16.19 10.30
N SER A 283 6.75 17.33 10.76
CA SER A 283 6.15 18.65 10.56
C SER A 283 6.23 19.15 9.13
N ASP A 284 7.17 18.60 8.35
CA ASP A 284 7.57 19.11 7.04
C ASP A 284 6.95 18.30 5.90
N ILE A 285 6.24 17.21 6.22
CA ILE A 285 5.62 16.35 5.23
C ILE A 285 4.17 16.10 5.64
N VAL A 286 3.25 16.19 4.69
CA VAL A 286 1.87 15.84 4.91
C VAL A 286 1.26 15.23 3.65
N GLN A 287 0.53 14.12 3.80
CA GLN A 287 -0.25 13.55 2.71
C GLN A 287 -1.65 14.18 2.71
N LEU A 288 -2.06 14.65 1.54
CA LEU A 288 -3.38 15.25 1.31
C LEU A 288 -4.22 14.27 0.51
N ARG A 289 -5.43 13.98 0.99
CA ARG A 289 -6.46 13.33 0.19
C ARG A 289 -7.41 14.37 -0.37
N LEU A 290 -7.43 14.44 -1.68
CA LEU A 290 -8.39 15.18 -2.50
C LEU A 290 -9.49 14.21 -2.95
N VAL A 291 -10.52 14.69 -3.65
CA VAL A 291 -11.73 13.89 -3.95
C VAL A 291 -11.43 12.51 -4.55
N ASN A 292 -10.50 12.42 -5.53
CA ASN A 292 -10.13 11.16 -6.19
C ASN A 292 -8.61 10.97 -6.31
N TYR A 293 -7.82 11.69 -5.52
CA TYR A 293 -6.37 11.73 -5.69
C TYR A 293 -5.65 12.02 -4.38
N ASP A 294 -4.53 11.34 -4.16
CA ASP A 294 -3.64 11.59 -3.03
C ASP A 294 -2.36 12.26 -3.55
N CYS A 295 -1.90 13.31 -2.88
CA CYS A 295 -0.61 13.94 -3.14
C CYS A 295 0.15 14.18 -1.84
N LEU A 296 1.46 14.42 -1.97
CA LEU A 296 2.32 14.74 -0.85
C LEU A 296 2.71 16.22 -0.90
N LEU A 297 2.53 16.93 0.22
CA LEU A 297 3.02 18.28 0.41
C LEU A 297 4.27 18.22 1.28
N VAL A 298 5.38 18.74 0.77
CA VAL A 298 6.71 18.71 1.40
C VAL A 298 7.25 20.13 1.55
N SER A 299 7.59 20.52 2.77
CA SER A 299 8.18 21.82 3.10
C SER A 299 9.68 21.67 3.30
N ILE A 300 10.48 22.34 2.46
CA ILE A 300 11.95 22.31 2.54
C ILE A 300 12.44 23.75 2.64
N THR A 301 13.13 24.08 3.75
CA THR A 301 13.70 25.42 3.97
C THR A 301 12.68 26.57 3.83
N GLY A 302 11.42 26.32 4.19
CA GLY A 302 10.32 27.29 4.10
C GLY A 302 9.59 27.32 2.75
N GLU A 303 10.05 26.54 1.77
CA GLU A 303 9.44 26.41 0.45
C GLU A 303 8.60 25.15 0.37
N ALA A 304 7.39 25.25 -0.20
CA ALA A 304 6.46 24.14 -0.31
C ALA A 304 6.49 23.50 -1.70
N TYR A 305 6.53 22.17 -1.75
CA TYR A 305 6.54 21.36 -2.96
C TYR A 305 5.38 20.39 -2.91
N LEU A 306 4.64 20.28 -4.02
CA LEU A 306 3.70 19.19 -4.24
C LEU A 306 4.36 18.08 -5.02
N PHE A 307 4.30 16.88 -4.49
CA PHE A 307 4.71 15.67 -5.17
C PHE A 307 3.45 14.90 -5.60
N PHE A 308 3.29 14.79 -6.92
CA PHE A 308 2.27 14.00 -7.61
C PHE A 308 2.84 12.66 -8.07
N THR A 309 2.02 11.84 -8.69
CA THR A 309 2.43 10.56 -9.28
C THR A 309 3.41 10.70 -10.44
N ASP A 310 3.50 11.86 -11.08
CA ASP A 310 4.24 12.09 -12.33
C ASP A 310 5.09 13.38 -12.35
N ARG A 311 5.04 14.20 -11.27
CA ARG A 311 5.81 15.45 -11.18
C ARG A 311 5.94 15.98 -9.76
N ILE A 312 6.95 16.81 -9.55
CA ILE A 312 7.05 17.71 -8.40
C ILE A 312 6.90 19.16 -8.87
N VAL A 313 6.06 19.92 -8.19
CA VAL A 313 5.80 21.34 -8.48
C VAL A 313 6.06 22.17 -7.23
N LYS A 314 6.86 23.23 -7.36
CA LYS A 314 7.01 24.24 -6.31
C LYS A 314 5.70 25.05 -6.22
N LEU A 315 5.09 25.08 -5.04
CA LEU A 315 3.86 25.81 -4.81
C LEU A 315 4.10 27.31 -4.76
N ASN A 316 3.30 28.03 -5.53
CA ASN A 316 3.23 29.49 -5.51
C ASN A 316 1.80 29.95 -5.87
N ALA A 317 1.54 31.26 -5.80
CA ALA A 317 0.20 31.82 -6.05
C ALA A 317 -0.35 31.58 -7.46
N GLY A 318 0.53 31.34 -8.45
CA GLY A 318 0.20 30.99 -9.83
C GLY A 318 0.06 29.48 -10.07
N THR A 319 0.27 28.61 -9.08
CA THR A 319 0.13 27.16 -9.29
C THR A 319 -1.34 26.75 -9.46
N TYR A 320 -1.71 26.22 -10.63
CA TYR A 320 -3.07 25.75 -10.89
C TYR A 320 -3.26 24.26 -10.61
N TYR A 321 -4.30 23.94 -9.85
CA TYR A 321 -4.80 22.59 -9.68
C TYR A 321 -6.31 22.59 -9.57
N TYR A 322 -6.99 21.71 -10.31
CA TYR A 322 -8.45 21.76 -10.40
C TYR A 322 -9.16 21.15 -9.17
N GLN A 323 -8.57 20.14 -8.52
CA GLN A 323 -9.10 19.52 -7.31
C GLN A 323 -8.49 20.19 -6.07
N THR A 324 -9.12 21.26 -5.61
CA THR A 324 -8.56 22.09 -4.53
C THR A 324 -9.04 21.70 -3.14
N GLU A 325 -10.06 20.85 -3.04
CA GLU A 325 -10.71 20.56 -1.77
C GLU A 325 -10.05 19.38 -1.06
N ILE A 326 -9.52 19.63 0.13
CA ILE A 326 -8.91 18.63 1.00
C ILE A 326 -10.02 17.95 1.81
N SER A 327 -10.12 16.63 1.66
CA SER A 327 -11.06 15.77 2.39
C SER A 327 -10.41 15.05 3.58
N LYS A 328 -9.12 14.75 3.49
CA LYS A 328 -8.30 14.27 4.63
C LYS A 328 -6.89 14.81 4.53
N LEU A 329 -6.26 14.92 5.69
CA LEU A 329 -4.87 15.31 5.83
C LEU A 329 -4.25 14.44 6.90
N PHE A 330 -3.07 13.87 6.64
CA PHE A 330 -2.41 13.01 7.62
C PHE A 330 -0.89 12.94 7.43
N ASN A 331 -0.20 12.65 8.54
CA ASN A 331 1.22 12.28 8.60
C ASN A 331 1.38 10.94 9.34
N GLU A 332 2.57 10.58 9.80
CA GLU A 332 2.78 9.29 10.50
C GLU A 332 2.11 9.18 11.87
N ARG A 333 1.59 10.30 12.43
CA ARG A 333 1.04 10.34 13.80
C ARG A 333 -0.27 11.11 13.97
N GLU A 334 -0.52 12.07 13.09
CA GLU A 334 -1.58 13.06 13.16
C GLU A 334 -2.45 12.96 11.90
N TYR A 335 -3.76 13.14 12.07
CA TYR A 335 -4.75 13.11 11.01
C TYR A 335 -5.88 14.09 11.26
N TRP A 336 -6.55 14.44 10.16
CA TRP A 336 -7.80 15.19 10.11
C TRP A 336 -8.64 14.68 8.94
N SER A 337 -9.95 14.63 9.11
CA SER A 337 -10.90 14.30 8.04
C SER A 337 -12.12 15.21 8.04
N ALA A 338 -12.66 15.44 6.84
CA ALA A 338 -13.92 16.15 6.62
C ALA A 338 -15.12 15.50 7.35
N ALA A 339 -15.02 14.20 7.63
CA ALA A 339 -16.00 13.45 8.41
C ALA A 339 -16.04 13.86 9.90
N GLY A 340 -15.05 14.64 10.37
CA GLY A 340 -14.99 15.19 11.72
C GLY A 340 -14.04 14.45 12.66
N SER A 341 -13.26 13.48 12.16
CA SER A 341 -12.25 12.79 12.97
C SER A 341 -10.93 13.55 12.91
N SER A 342 -10.31 13.79 14.07
CA SER A 342 -9.00 14.43 14.15
C SER A 342 -8.28 14.16 15.46
N ASN A 343 -6.95 14.06 15.40
CA ASN A 343 -6.05 14.08 16.56
C ASN A 343 -5.00 15.22 16.46
N LEU A 344 -5.22 16.22 15.61
CA LEU A 344 -4.29 17.34 15.45
C LEU A 344 -4.12 18.13 16.74
N SER A 345 -2.89 18.55 17.05
CA SER A 345 -2.64 19.53 18.11
C SER A 345 -2.99 20.96 17.68
N GLY A 346 -3.24 21.87 18.64
CA GLY A 346 -3.45 23.30 18.34
C GLY A 346 -2.28 23.93 17.58
N ARG A 347 -1.04 23.58 17.96
CA ARG A 347 0.19 24.01 17.28
C ARG A 347 0.24 23.51 15.82
N THR A 348 -0.18 22.26 15.59
CA THR A 348 -0.25 21.69 14.23
C THR A 348 -1.31 22.41 13.39
N VAL A 349 -2.48 22.70 13.96
CA VAL A 349 -3.53 23.48 13.28
C VAL A 349 -3.03 24.87 12.90
N GLU A 350 -2.38 25.59 13.80
CA GLU A 350 -1.78 26.90 13.51
C GLU A 350 -0.73 26.82 12.39
N ARG A 351 0.16 25.83 12.45
CA ARG A 351 1.17 25.60 11.41
C ARG A 351 0.54 25.33 10.05
N LEU A 352 -0.43 24.41 9.99
CA LEU A 352 -1.13 24.09 8.75
C LEU A 352 -1.88 25.30 8.20
N ASN A 353 -2.62 26.04 9.03
CA ASN A 353 -3.28 27.28 8.61
C ASN A 353 -2.28 28.29 8.03
N ASN A 354 -1.07 28.39 8.59
CA ASN A 354 -0.02 29.24 8.06
C ASN A 354 0.56 28.72 6.73
N TRP A 355 0.74 27.41 6.58
CA TRP A 355 1.14 26.80 5.30
C TRP A 355 0.13 27.14 4.22
N PHE A 356 -1.15 26.93 4.48
CA PHE A 356 -2.23 27.17 3.51
C PHE A 356 -2.70 28.65 3.46
N LYS A 357 -1.95 29.58 4.04
CA LYS A 357 -2.27 31.02 4.03
C LYS A 357 -1.92 31.64 2.67
N ASP A 358 -2.67 32.66 2.26
CA ASP A 358 -2.38 33.61 1.17
C ASP A 358 -1.63 33.05 -0.06
N GLY A 359 -2.24 32.08 -0.77
CA GLY A 359 -1.78 31.71 -2.13
C GLY A 359 -1.65 30.23 -2.44
N ILE A 360 -1.87 29.31 -1.49
CA ILE A 360 -1.96 27.88 -1.84
C ILE A 360 -3.35 27.58 -2.42
N VAL A 361 -3.37 26.85 -3.54
CA VAL A 361 -4.59 26.51 -4.29
C VAL A 361 -5.61 25.69 -3.48
N PHE A 362 -5.18 25.01 -2.41
CA PHE A 362 -6.00 24.10 -1.63
C PHE A 362 -6.82 24.77 -0.53
N LYS A 363 -7.99 24.20 -0.25
CA LYS A 363 -8.90 24.61 0.81
C LYS A 363 -9.41 23.39 1.55
N PHE A 364 -9.53 23.49 2.86
CA PHE A 364 -10.15 22.44 3.65
C PHE A 364 -11.67 22.46 3.45
N SER A 365 -12.25 21.28 3.17
CA SER A 365 -13.70 21.08 3.06
C SER A 365 -14.47 21.47 4.32
N ARG A 366 -13.80 21.41 5.47
CA ARG A 366 -14.27 21.93 6.76
C ARG A 366 -13.08 22.58 7.49
N PRO A 367 -13.32 23.47 8.46
CA PRO A 367 -12.24 24.01 9.27
C PRO A 367 -11.41 22.90 9.93
N LEU A 368 -10.10 23.13 10.01
CA LEU A 368 -9.24 22.28 10.83
C LEU A 368 -9.70 22.33 12.29
N THR A 369 -9.80 21.17 12.90
CA THR A 369 -10.20 21.01 14.31
C THR A 369 -9.10 20.30 15.06
N THR A 370 -8.87 20.69 16.31
CA THR A 370 -7.97 19.96 17.20
C THR A 370 -8.66 18.68 17.69
N GLY A 371 -7.89 17.62 17.92
CA GLY A 371 -8.40 16.42 18.58
C GLY A 371 -8.35 16.50 20.10
N SER A 372 -9.18 15.68 20.76
CA SER A 372 -9.18 15.53 22.22
C SER A 372 -8.01 14.68 22.74
N SER A 373 -7.44 13.83 21.89
CA SER A 373 -6.32 12.93 22.20
C SER A 373 -5.10 13.30 21.37
N TYR A 374 -4.53 14.48 21.66
CA TYR A 374 -3.29 14.88 21.01
C TYR A 374 -2.13 14.02 21.50
N MET A 375 -1.20 13.72 20.60
CA MET A 375 0.04 13.03 20.95
C MET A 375 1.18 14.04 20.91
N ASP A 376 2.01 14.06 21.96
CA ASP A 376 3.25 14.83 21.96
C ASP A 376 4.16 14.36 20.82
N GLU A 377 5.18 15.17 20.49
CA GLU A 377 6.14 14.79 19.46
C GLU A 377 6.87 13.51 19.87
N CYS A 378 6.49 12.41 19.22
CA CYS A 378 7.19 11.14 19.29
C CYS A 378 8.30 11.13 18.24
N PRO A 379 9.58 11.30 18.61
CA PRO A 379 10.68 11.19 17.66
C PRO A 379 10.73 9.75 17.12
N MET A 380 10.83 9.64 15.80
CA MET A 380 11.10 8.38 15.10
C MET A 380 12.54 8.41 14.61
N PRO A 381 13.32 7.32 14.81
CA PRO A 381 14.68 7.20 14.28
C PRO A 381 14.75 7.47 12.77
N SER A 382 15.88 8.00 12.31
CA SER A 382 16.16 8.23 10.89
C SER A 382 17.61 7.94 10.54
N LEU A 383 17.92 8.01 9.25
CA LEU A 383 19.27 7.84 8.71
C LEU A 383 20.23 8.95 9.13
N LYS A 384 19.73 10.09 9.62
CA LYS A 384 20.57 11.13 10.23
C LYS A 384 21.25 10.67 11.51
N GLU A 385 20.57 9.83 12.29
CA GLU A 385 21.09 9.30 13.55
C GLU A 385 21.65 7.87 13.42
N CYS A 386 21.18 7.10 12.44
CA CYS A 386 21.54 5.69 12.26
C CYS A 386 21.63 5.33 10.78
N ALA A 387 22.85 5.33 10.22
CA ALA A 387 23.07 5.10 8.79
C ALA A 387 22.91 3.63 8.36
N ASP A 388 23.00 2.66 9.29
CA ASP A 388 22.82 1.24 8.99
C ASP A 388 21.32 0.88 8.91
N PRO A 389 20.79 0.43 7.75
CA PRO A 389 19.37 0.16 7.58
C PRO A 389 18.81 -0.90 8.53
N LEU A 390 19.60 -1.95 8.81
CA LEU A 390 19.17 -3.03 9.70
C LEU A 390 19.06 -2.56 11.15
N GLN A 391 20.03 -1.76 11.61
CA GLN A 391 19.97 -1.13 12.93
C GLN A 391 18.81 -0.11 13.00
N LEU A 392 18.62 0.71 11.96
CA LEU A 392 17.52 1.67 11.87
C LEU A 392 16.16 0.96 11.98
N HIS A 393 15.96 -0.11 11.21
CA HIS A 393 14.78 -0.98 11.26
C HIS A 393 14.48 -1.50 12.68
N ARG A 394 15.50 -2.05 13.36
CA ARG A 394 15.35 -2.53 14.75
C ARG A 394 14.96 -1.40 15.71
N LEU A 395 15.57 -0.22 15.57
CA LEU A 395 15.24 0.94 16.40
C LEU A 395 13.81 1.43 16.15
N LEU A 396 13.37 1.48 14.89
CA LEU A 396 12.01 1.86 14.51
C LEU A 396 10.98 0.89 15.09
N ARG A 397 11.23 -0.41 14.96
CA ARG A 397 10.37 -1.45 15.54
C ARG A 397 10.23 -1.31 17.04
N GLN A 398 11.35 -1.24 17.77
CA GLN A 398 11.34 -1.06 19.22
C GLN A 398 10.63 0.23 19.63
N THR A 399 10.86 1.32 18.90
CA THR A 399 10.23 2.61 19.16
C THR A 399 8.71 2.54 18.95
N MET A 400 8.26 1.95 17.83
CA MET A 400 6.84 1.78 17.53
C MET A 400 6.15 0.85 18.53
N LEU A 401 6.76 -0.27 18.90
CA LEU A 401 6.23 -1.17 19.93
C LEU A 401 6.07 -0.45 21.27
N ARG A 402 7.08 0.34 21.70
CA ARG A 402 7.00 1.14 22.94
C ARG A 402 5.88 2.16 22.89
N TYR A 403 5.73 2.88 21.79
CA TYR A 403 4.64 3.85 21.66
C TYR A 403 3.28 3.17 21.64
N SER A 404 3.14 2.02 20.99
CA SER A 404 1.88 1.25 21.01
C SER A 404 1.51 0.75 22.41
N CYS A 405 2.51 0.45 23.24
CA CYS A 405 2.33 0.00 24.62
C CYS A 405 1.94 1.16 25.54
N ASN A 406 2.59 2.32 25.37
CA ASN A 406 2.34 3.52 26.18
C ASN A 406 1.05 4.24 25.78
N LEU A 407 0.67 4.16 24.50
CA LEU A 407 -0.52 4.78 23.92
C LEU A 407 -1.36 3.70 23.24
N PRO A 408 -2.04 2.85 24.02
CA PRO A 408 -2.91 1.81 23.47
C PRO A 408 -4.08 2.43 22.70
N ASP A 409 -4.53 1.76 21.64
CA ASP A 409 -5.58 2.23 20.73
C ASP A 409 -5.22 3.55 19.99
N SER A 410 -3.92 3.77 19.76
CA SER A 410 -3.43 4.87 18.95
C SER A 410 -3.06 4.41 17.54
N VAL A 411 -2.67 5.35 16.68
CA VAL A 411 -2.08 5.08 15.36
C VAL A 411 -0.95 4.04 15.42
N TYR A 412 -0.18 3.99 16.51
CA TYR A 412 0.92 3.03 16.70
C TYR A 412 0.39 1.61 16.94
N THR A 413 -0.71 1.46 17.66
CA THR A 413 -1.37 0.16 17.81
C THR A 413 -1.86 -0.35 16.47
N TYR A 414 -2.56 0.49 15.69
CA TYR A 414 -2.99 0.12 14.34
C TYR A 414 -1.82 -0.19 13.40
N ALA A 415 -0.70 0.53 13.52
CA ALA A 415 0.50 0.28 12.74
C ALA A 415 1.11 -1.11 12.99
N LYS A 416 1.12 -1.62 14.24
CA LYS A 416 1.55 -3.01 14.54
C LYS A 416 0.80 -4.03 13.70
N TYR A 417 -0.52 -3.93 13.68
CA TYR A 417 -1.39 -4.85 12.94
C TYR A 417 -1.29 -4.63 11.42
N ALA A 418 -1.16 -3.38 10.97
CA ALA A 418 -0.95 -3.06 9.56
C ALA A 418 0.39 -3.61 9.03
N TYR A 419 1.43 -3.61 9.87
CA TYR A 419 2.74 -4.18 9.57
C TYR A 419 2.74 -5.72 9.61
N GLN A 420 1.72 -6.33 10.22
CA GLN A 420 1.51 -7.79 10.28
C GLN A 420 2.57 -8.56 11.07
N THR A 421 3.17 -7.96 12.11
CA THR A 421 4.11 -8.67 13.00
C THR A 421 3.40 -9.63 13.96
N LEU A 422 4.05 -10.75 14.29
CA LEU A 422 3.63 -11.71 15.32
C LEU A 422 3.83 -11.19 16.74
N LEU A 423 4.55 -10.08 16.91
CA LEU A 423 4.76 -9.38 18.19
C LEU A 423 3.54 -8.50 18.55
N VAL A 424 2.36 -9.12 18.62
CA VAL A 424 1.08 -8.50 18.96
C VAL A 424 0.30 -9.36 19.94
N THR A 425 -0.56 -8.73 20.75
CA THR A 425 -1.38 -9.47 21.71
C THR A 425 -2.57 -10.17 21.06
N LYS A 426 -3.00 -9.74 19.86
CA LYS A 426 -4.18 -10.27 19.17
C LYS A 426 -3.93 -10.74 17.73
N PRO A 427 -3.08 -11.75 17.49
CA PRO A 427 -2.82 -12.29 16.14
C PRO A 427 -4.06 -12.89 15.46
N GLN A 428 -5.16 -13.12 16.20
CA GLN A 428 -6.48 -13.45 15.64
C GLN A 428 -6.93 -12.45 14.57
N ALA A 429 -6.47 -11.20 14.64
CA ALA A 429 -6.75 -10.17 13.64
C ALA A 429 -6.34 -10.61 12.22
N TYR A 430 -5.24 -11.35 12.06
CA TYR A 430 -4.74 -11.84 10.77
C TYR A 430 -5.64 -12.92 10.16
N VAL A 431 -6.15 -13.82 11.01
CA VAL A 431 -7.13 -14.83 10.64
C VAL A 431 -8.45 -14.17 10.26
N LEU A 432 -8.93 -13.23 11.07
CA LEU A 432 -10.18 -12.51 10.82
C LEU A 432 -10.11 -11.68 9.53
N ALA A 433 -9.00 -11.01 9.25
CA ALA A 433 -8.80 -10.31 7.98
C ALA A 433 -8.86 -11.27 6.79
N SER A 434 -8.18 -12.42 6.90
CA SER A 434 -8.21 -13.48 5.90
C SER A 434 -9.63 -13.97 5.62
N MET A 435 -10.36 -14.38 6.67
CA MET A 435 -11.74 -14.88 6.57
C MET A 435 -12.73 -13.87 5.97
N ASN A 436 -12.49 -12.57 6.21
CA ASN A 436 -13.36 -11.50 5.71
C ASN A 436 -13.07 -11.11 4.25
N SER A 437 -11.92 -11.51 3.71
CA SER A 437 -11.50 -11.17 2.35
C SER A 437 -12.45 -11.76 1.29
N PRO A 438 -12.94 -10.96 0.32
CA PRO A 438 -13.72 -11.46 -0.80
C PRO A 438 -12.96 -12.50 -1.64
N LEU A 439 -11.64 -12.36 -1.77
CA LEU A 439 -10.80 -13.28 -2.54
C LEU A 439 -10.82 -14.70 -1.94
N ILE A 440 -10.82 -14.81 -0.60
CA ILE A 440 -10.95 -16.12 0.06
C ILE A 440 -12.28 -16.78 -0.26
N ARG A 441 -13.38 -16.03 -0.20
CA ARG A 441 -14.71 -16.59 -0.46
C ARG A 441 -14.84 -17.13 -1.88
N GLN A 442 -14.25 -16.43 -2.86
CA GLN A 442 -14.17 -16.91 -4.23
C GLN A 442 -13.24 -18.13 -4.35
N PHE A 443 -12.04 -18.07 -3.75
CA PHE A 443 -11.12 -19.20 -3.76
C PHE A 443 -11.76 -20.49 -3.19
N LEU A 444 -12.57 -20.37 -2.13
CA LEU A 444 -13.26 -21.51 -1.53
C LEU A 444 -14.34 -22.15 -2.42
N SER A 445 -14.93 -21.41 -3.36
CA SER A 445 -15.85 -22.02 -4.33
C SER A 445 -15.13 -22.93 -5.32
N ASP A 446 -13.90 -22.55 -5.68
CA ASP A 446 -13.09 -23.24 -6.70
C ASP A 446 -12.32 -24.42 -6.09
N TYR A 447 -11.92 -24.31 -4.82
CA TYR A 447 -11.16 -25.30 -4.06
C TYR A 447 -11.97 -25.92 -2.92
N ASN A 448 -13.17 -26.44 -3.24
CA ASN A 448 -14.13 -26.95 -2.26
C ASN A 448 -13.86 -28.39 -1.77
N THR A 449 -12.84 -29.08 -2.28
CA THR A 449 -12.45 -30.42 -1.82
C THR A 449 -11.06 -30.43 -1.19
N LYS A 450 -10.85 -31.32 -0.21
CA LYS A 450 -9.54 -31.52 0.45
C LYS A 450 -8.43 -31.82 -0.58
N GLN A 451 -8.73 -32.62 -1.61
CA GLN A 451 -7.78 -32.96 -2.66
C GLN A 451 -7.33 -31.74 -3.46
N HIS A 452 -8.27 -31.01 -4.08
CA HIS A 452 -7.93 -29.84 -4.90
C HIS A 452 -7.20 -28.77 -4.10
N PHE A 453 -7.61 -28.55 -2.85
CA PHE A 453 -6.95 -27.59 -1.97
C PHE A 453 -5.48 -27.96 -1.70
N PHE A 454 -5.19 -29.22 -1.35
CA PHE A 454 -3.81 -29.63 -1.09
C PHE A 454 -2.97 -29.72 -2.37
N GLU A 455 -3.57 -30.02 -3.53
CA GLU A 455 -2.89 -29.86 -4.84
C GLU A 455 -2.46 -28.41 -5.06
N TYR A 456 -3.31 -27.44 -4.75
CA TYR A 456 -2.94 -26.01 -4.79
C TYR A 456 -1.82 -25.66 -3.81
N VAL A 457 -1.90 -26.15 -2.57
CA VAL A 457 -0.87 -25.94 -1.54
C VAL A 457 0.50 -26.44 -2.01
N ASP A 458 0.56 -27.55 -2.74
CA ASP A 458 1.80 -28.09 -3.28
C ASP A 458 2.40 -27.21 -4.40
N LEU A 459 1.58 -26.44 -5.12
CA LEU A 459 2.02 -25.52 -6.18
C LEU A 459 2.62 -24.20 -5.65
N LEU A 460 2.32 -23.82 -4.40
CA LEU A 460 2.79 -22.54 -3.83
C LEU A 460 4.32 -22.47 -3.72
N LYS A 461 4.93 -21.35 -4.12
CA LYS A 461 6.35 -21.09 -3.86
C LYS A 461 6.62 -21.06 -2.34
N LYS A 462 7.76 -21.59 -1.88
CA LYS A 462 8.14 -21.69 -0.46
C LYS A 462 8.89 -20.45 0.03
N LYS A 463 8.29 -19.26 -0.08
CA LYS A 463 8.87 -17.99 0.40
C LYS A 463 7.78 -17.06 0.96
N SER A 464 8.17 -16.14 1.83
CA SER A 464 7.32 -15.01 2.24
C SER A 464 7.48 -13.84 1.26
N ILE A 465 6.49 -12.95 1.20
CA ILE A 465 6.63 -11.64 0.56
C ILE A 465 7.44 -10.67 1.44
N PHE A 466 7.50 -10.93 2.75
CA PHE A 466 8.24 -10.13 3.73
C PHE A 466 9.65 -10.69 3.95
N ARG A 467 10.61 -9.82 4.31
CA ARG A 467 11.99 -10.24 4.65
C ARG A 467 12.14 -10.59 6.12
N GLU A 468 11.23 -10.09 6.94
CA GLU A 468 11.24 -10.27 8.39
C GLU A 468 10.51 -11.57 8.76
N HIS A 469 11.14 -12.42 9.57
CA HIS A 469 10.59 -13.73 9.96
C HIS A 469 9.36 -13.66 10.87
N ASP A 470 9.11 -12.51 11.49
CA ASP A 470 7.96 -12.31 12.37
C ASP A 470 6.74 -11.77 11.66
N ARG A 471 6.79 -11.52 10.35
CA ARG A 471 5.63 -11.01 9.62
C ARG A 471 4.84 -12.15 9.01
N LEU A 472 3.53 -12.07 9.17
CA LEU A 472 2.59 -13.11 8.76
C LEU A 472 1.77 -12.64 7.56
N MET A 473 1.82 -13.38 6.45
CA MET A 473 0.92 -13.11 5.32
C MET A 473 -0.48 -13.61 5.67
N THR A 474 -1.49 -12.82 5.28
CA THR A 474 -2.89 -13.26 5.31
C THR A 474 -3.15 -14.28 4.20
N ALA A 475 -4.21 -15.07 4.34
CA ALA A 475 -4.54 -16.11 3.37
C ALA A 475 -4.79 -15.52 1.96
N ASP A 476 -5.38 -14.32 1.87
CA ASP A 476 -5.62 -13.66 0.59
C ASP A 476 -4.32 -13.16 -0.06
N GLN A 477 -3.32 -12.75 0.73
CA GLN A 477 -1.97 -12.47 0.23
C GLN A 477 -1.30 -13.75 -0.29
N VAL A 478 -1.40 -14.88 0.43
CA VAL A 478 -0.88 -16.16 -0.07
C VAL A 478 -1.48 -16.52 -1.42
N ILE A 479 -2.80 -16.36 -1.57
CA ILE A 479 -3.48 -16.69 -2.82
C ILE A 479 -3.08 -15.76 -3.94
N ARG A 480 -3.08 -14.45 -3.68
CA ARG A 480 -2.74 -13.42 -4.67
C ARG A 480 -1.32 -13.56 -5.20
N HIS A 481 -0.36 -13.87 -4.33
CA HIS A 481 1.06 -13.91 -4.69
C HIS A 481 1.58 -15.32 -5.01
N GLY A 482 0.75 -16.36 -4.86
CA GLY A 482 1.13 -17.75 -5.16
C GLY A 482 2.32 -18.25 -4.34
N THR A 483 2.52 -17.70 -3.13
CA THR A 483 3.66 -18.01 -2.28
C THR A 483 3.28 -18.03 -0.81
N ALA A 484 3.94 -18.90 -0.04
CA ALA A 484 3.80 -18.94 1.41
C ALA A 484 5.04 -19.52 2.09
N ASP A 485 5.48 -18.86 3.16
CA ASP A 485 6.31 -19.45 4.19
C ASP A 485 5.47 -20.36 5.11
N PRO A 486 6.11 -21.20 5.97
CA PRO A 486 5.39 -22.16 6.81
C PRO A 486 4.28 -21.54 7.67
N ALA A 487 4.51 -20.38 8.29
CA ALA A 487 3.54 -19.76 9.18
C ALA A 487 2.31 -19.27 8.40
N SER A 488 2.53 -18.50 7.33
CA SER A 488 1.45 -18.01 6.47
C SER A 488 0.64 -19.14 5.82
N LEU A 489 1.31 -20.24 5.46
CA LEU A 489 0.65 -21.41 4.91
C LEU A 489 -0.29 -22.06 5.92
N THR A 490 0.11 -22.16 7.18
CA THR A 490 -0.77 -22.71 8.23
C THR A 490 -2.00 -21.84 8.49
N VAL A 491 -1.89 -20.51 8.32
CA VAL A 491 -3.05 -19.61 8.35
C VAL A 491 -4.00 -19.91 7.19
N LEU A 492 -3.50 -20.06 5.96
CA LEU A 492 -4.33 -20.42 4.80
C LEU A 492 -5.06 -21.75 5.04
N VAL A 493 -4.36 -22.78 5.49
CA VAL A 493 -4.95 -24.10 5.77
C VAL A 493 -6.01 -24.01 6.86
N TYR A 494 -5.73 -23.27 7.94
CA TYR A 494 -6.70 -23.06 9.01
C TYR A 494 -7.96 -22.33 8.52
N VAL A 495 -7.80 -21.24 7.76
CA VAL A 495 -8.92 -20.47 7.21
C VAL A 495 -9.78 -21.34 6.28
N TRP A 496 -9.14 -22.13 5.42
CA TRP A 496 -9.82 -23.06 4.52
C TRP A 496 -10.64 -24.11 5.28
N LEU A 497 -10.03 -24.78 6.27
CA LEU A 497 -10.70 -25.79 7.10
C LEU A 497 -11.87 -25.18 7.88
N ASN A 498 -11.64 -24.04 8.52
CA ASN A 498 -12.66 -23.40 9.35
C ASN A 498 -13.87 -22.96 8.53
N GLN A 499 -13.67 -22.38 7.34
CA GLN A 499 -14.78 -21.94 6.49
C GLN A 499 -15.47 -23.09 5.73
N SER A 500 -14.76 -24.17 5.41
CA SER A 500 -15.32 -25.30 4.64
C SER A 500 -15.99 -26.36 5.52
N HIS A 501 -15.51 -26.55 6.75
CA HIS A 501 -15.93 -27.65 7.62
C HIS A 501 -16.43 -27.21 9.00
N GLN A 502 -16.39 -25.91 9.32
CA GLN A 502 -16.71 -25.37 10.65
C GLN A 502 -15.92 -26.04 11.78
N SER A 503 -14.72 -26.56 11.46
CA SER A 503 -13.92 -27.36 12.37
C SER A 503 -13.30 -26.51 13.48
N GLN A 504 -13.18 -27.12 14.66
CA GLN A 504 -12.40 -26.59 15.77
C GLN A 504 -10.92 -26.88 15.56
N GLY A 505 -10.10 -25.84 15.72
CA GLY A 505 -8.66 -25.91 15.43
C GLY A 505 -7.96 -24.57 15.63
N GLY A 506 -6.72 -24.50 15.16
CA GLY A 506 -5.92 -23.28 15.20
C GLY A 506 -4.56 -23.41 14.52
N VAL A 507 -3.84 -22.30 14.57
CA VAL A 507 -2.44 -22.16 14.13
C VAL A 507 -1.55 -22.26 15.37
N CYS A 508 -0.45 -23.00 15.26
CA CYS A 508 0.56 -23.16 16.30
C CYS A 508 1.94 -22.92 15.69
N ILE A 509 2.66 -21.91 16.16
CA ILE A 509 4.00 -21.55 15.69
C ILE A 509 5.00 -21.94 16.76
N THR A 510 6.04 -22.65 16.33
CA THR A 510 7.16 -23.11 17.16
C THR A 510 8.48 -22.56 16.61
N ASP A 511 9.56 -22.74 17.35
CA ASP A 511 10.92 -22.42 16.89
C ASP A 511 11.43 -23.37 15.77
N GLU A 512 10.79 -24.52 15.56
CA GLU A 512 11.19 -25.49 14.52
C GLU A 512 10.32 -25.47 13.24
N ASP A 513 9.02 -25.22 13.40
CA ASP A 513 7.97 -25.34 12.38
C ASP A 513 6.70 -24.53 12.75
N SER A 514 5.74 -24.47 11.83
CA SER A 514 4.38 -23.99 12.08
C SER A 514 3.40 -25.11 11.77
N TYR A 515 2.34 -25.21 12.55
CA TYR A 515 1.34 -26.27 12.45
C TYR A 515 -0.07 -25.70 12.36
N CYS A 516 -0.90 -26.34 11.54
CA CYS A 516 -2.35 -26.22 11.65
C CYS A 516 -2.85 -27.49 12.34
N PHE A 517 -3.69 -27.36 13.35
CA PHE A 517 -4.36 -28.51 13.97
C PHE A 517 -5.87 -28.37 13.87
N PHE A 518 -6.55 -29.49 13.63
CA PHE A 518 -7.99 -29.56 13.47
C PHE A 518 -8.47 -30.96 13.79
N GLU A 519 -9.54 -31.10 14.59
CA GLU A 519 -10.21 -32.39 14.83
C GLU A 519 -9.27 -33.56 15.23
N GLY A 520 -8.17 -33.28 15.94
CA GLY A 520 -7.18 -34.30 16.32
C GLY A 520 -6.08 -34.58 15.28
N GLU A 521 -6.17 -34.00 14.08
CA GLU A 521 -5.12 -34.03 13.07
C GLU A 521 -4.17 -32.84 13.24
N ILE A 522 -2.88 -33.07 12.92
CA ILE A 522 -1.85 -32.04 12.89
C ILE A 522 -1.27 -32.01 11.49
N TRP A 523 -1.12 -30.82 10.94
CA TRP A 523 -0.55 -30.60 9.62
C TRP A 523 0.63 -29.61 9.72
N SER A 524 1.78 -30.01 9.20
CA SER A 524 3.03 -29.23 9.24
C SER A 524 3.12 -28.29 8.05
N GLY A 525 3.31 -27.00 8.31
CA GLY A 525 3.56 -25.96 7.31
C GLY A 525 4.88 -26.15 6.57
N LYS A 526 5.96 -26.50 7.26
CA LYS A 526 7.28 -26.74 6.65
C LYS A 526 7.29 -27.98 5.77
N LYS A 527 6.68 -29.08 6.22
CA LYS A 527 6.62 -30.36 5.48
C LYS A 527 5.49 -30.39 4.46
N ARG A 528 4.50 -29.50 4.58
CA ARG A 528 3.24 -29.45 3.81
C ARG A 528 2.42 -30.75 3.87
N LYS A 529 2.49 -31.46 5.00
CA LYS A 529 1.88 -32.80 5.16
C LYS A 529 1.39 -33.01 6.58
N PRO A 530 0.47 -33.98 6.79
CA PRO A 530 0.12 -34.43 8.14
C PRO A 530 1.36 -34.82 8.95
N ALA A 531 1.33 -34.49 10.24
CA ALA A 531 2.35 -34.82 11.22
C ALA A 531 1.71 -35.56 12.39
N SER A 532 2.45 -36.44 13.05
CA SER A 532 1.96 -37.17 14.23
C SER A 532 2.01 -36.31 15.50
N LYS A 533 2.97 -35.39 15.59
CA LYS A 533 3.19 -34.47 16.72
C LYS A 533 3.77 -33.14 16.25
N MET A 534 3.52 -32.09 17.03
CA MET A 534 4.20 -30.80 16.91
C MET A 534 5.59 -30.90 17.56
N GLN A 535 6.63 -30.35 16.93
CA GLN A 535 8.01 -30.32 17.44
C GLN A 535 8.41 -28.88 17.79
N GLY A 536 9.37 -28.71 18.69
CA GLY A 536 9.89 -27.41 19.10
C GLY A 536 9.15 -26.78 20.28
N ASN A 537 9.63 -25.61 20.70
CA ASN A 537 9.03 -24.81 21.77
C ASN A 537 7.90 -23.94 21.22
N LEU A 538 6.80 -23.85 21.97
CA LEU A 538 5.64 -23.07 21.58
C LEU A 538 5.95 -21.57 21.68
N LEU A 539 5.91 -20.87 20.55
CA LEU A 539 6.12 -19.42 20.51
C LEU A 539 4.79 -18.68 20.64
N VAL A 540 3.82 -19.04 19.80
CA VAL A 540 2.47 -18.48 19.79
C VAL A 540 1.51 -19.46 19.15
N ALA A 541 0.30 -19.56 19.68
CA ALA A 541 -0.80 -20.25 19.02
C ALA A 541 -2.07 -19.41 19.07
N PHE A 542 -2.86 -19.47 18.00
CA PHE A 542 -4.04 -18.63 17.85
C PHE A 542 -5.04 -19.21 16.86
N ASN A 543 -6.28 -18.77 16.97
CA ASN A 543 -7.34 -19.03 16.00
C ASN A 543 -8.15 -17.75 15.77
N HIS A 544 -9.38 -17.81 15.25
CA HIS A 544 -10.18 -16.59 15.05
C HIS A 544 -10.79 -16.02 16.36
N GLU A 545 -10.71 -16.73 17.48
CA GLU A 545 -11.33 -16.37 18.76
C GLU A 545 -10.32 -16.06 19.88
N SER A 546 -9.22 -16.81 19.93
CA SER A 546 -8.33 -16.90 21.10
C SER A 546 -6.86 -16.97 20.70
N CYS A 547 -5.98 -16.59 21.62
CA CYS A 547 -4.53 -16.58 21.44
C CYS A 547 -3.84 -17.00 22.74
N PHE A 548 -2.69 -17.64 22.61
CA PHE A 548 -1.83 -18.05 23.70
C PHE A 548 -0.37 -17.89 23.34
N SER A 549 0.41 -17.33 24.25
CA SER A 549 1.86 -17.24 24.14
C SER A 549 2.47 -17.06 25.53
N GLU A 550 3.30 -18.01 25.95
CA GLU A 550 4.05 -17.89 27.20
C GLU A 550 5.11 -16.78 27.09
N LEU A 551 5.73 -16.63 25.91
CA LEU A 551 6.74 -15.60 25.65
C LEU A 551 6.20 -14.17 25.80
N MET A 552 4.94 -13.95 25.42
CA MET A 552 4.28 -12.64 25.46
C MET A 552 3.33 -12.45 26.66
N ASN A 553 3.30 -13.39 27.62
CA ASN A 553 2.38 -13.40 28.76
C ASN A 553 0.88 -13.37 28.38
N ILE A 554 0.51 -14.04 27.28
CA ILE A 554 -0.88 -14.10 26.78
C ILE A 554 -1.53 -15.41 27.22
N SER A 555 -2.59 -15.31 28.03
CA SER A 555 -3.34 -16.44 28.57
C SER A 555 -4.81 -16.52 28.09
N GLU A 556 -5.19 -15.71 27.10
CA GLU A 556 -6.56 -15.63 26.53
C GLU A 556 -6.93 -16.88 25.69
N ALA A 557 -6.95 -18.06 26.30
CA ALA A 557 -7.23 -19.32 25.62
C ALA A 557 -8.41 -20.07 26.23
N LYS A 558 -9.27 -20.63 25.36
CA LYS A 558 -10.19 -21.70 25.76
C LYS A 558 -9.36 -22.92 26.16
N THR A 559 -9.62 -23.46 27.35
CA THR A 559 -8.79 -24.49 28.01
C THR A 559 -8.61 -25.76 27.17
N GLU A 560 -9.60 -26.11 26.34
CA GLU A 560 -9.64 -27.37 25.59
C GLU A 560 -8.58 -27.47 24.47
N TRP A 561 -8.37 -26.43 23.67
CA TRP A 561 -7.41 -26.51 22.54
C TRP A 561 -5.95 -26.34 23.00
N ILE A 562 -5.69 -25.60 24.09
CA ILE A 562 -4.35 -25.56 24.70
C ILE A 562 -3.99 -26.91 25.29
N THR A 563 -4.97 -27.58 25.91
CA THR A 563 -4.77 -28.95 26.39
C THR A 563 -4.42 -29.87 25.21
N PHE A 564 -5.09 -29.74 24.07
CA PHE A 564 -4.76 -30.48 22.86
C PHE A 564 -3.33 -30.21 22.39
N ILE A 565 -2.91 -28.95 22.27
CA ILE A 565 -1.54 -28.58 21.88
C ILE A 565 -0.54 -29.23 22.83
N ARG A 566 -0.70 -29.04 24.15
CA ARG A 566 0.20 -29.59 25.16
C ARG A 566 0.30 -31.12 25.11
N GLN A 567 -0.80 -31.82 24.82
CA GLN A 567 -0.82 -33.28 24.68
C GLN A 567 -0.07 -33.80 23.43
N HIS A 568 -0.05 -33.01 22.36
CA HIS A 568 0.50 -33.42 21.06
C HIS A 568 1.82 -32.72 20.68
N MET A 569 2.38 -31.92 21.59
CA MET A 569 3.72 -31.37 21.48
C MET A 569 4.78 -32.34 21.98
N THR A 570 5.92 -32.35 21.30
CA THR A 570 7.15 -32.98 21.78
C THR A 570 8.09 -31.84 22.17
N MET A 571 8.16 -31.54 23.47
CA MET A 571 9.09 -30.52 23.96
C MET A 571 10.51 -31.06 23.95
N SER A 572 11.48 -30.27 23.48
CA SER A 572 12.89 -30.56 23.70
C SER A 572 13.19 -30.38 25.20
N HIS A 573 13.73 -31.42 25.83
CA HIS A 573 14.09 -31.41 27.24
C HIS A 573 15.28 -30.47 27.50
N GLU A 574 15.04 -29.17 27.66
CA GLU A 574 15.98 -28.25 28.35
C GLU A 574 15.27 -27.21 29.27
N GLY A 575 13.96 -27.29 29.49
CA GLY A 575 13.21 -26.34 30.34
C GLY A 575 12.37 -26.96 31.45
N ALA A 576 12.47 -28.27 31.72
CA ALA A 576 11.59 -28.97 32.67
C ALA A 576 11.93 -28.73 34.16
N ASP A 577 12.98 -27.98 34.48
CA ASP A 577 13.48 -27.83 35.85
C ASP A 577 13.09 -26.51 36.53
N HIS A 578 11.99 -25.87 36.12
CA HIS A 578 11.33 -24.88 36.96
C HIS A 578 9.82 -24.93 36.74
N ILE A 579 9.10 -25.63 37.62
CA ILE A 579 7.77 -25.32 38.19
C ILE A 579 7.33 -26.56 39.00
N GLU A 580 7.45 -26.47 40.33
CA GLU A 580 6.48 -27.06 41.29
C GLU A 580 5.69 -25.90 41.90
#